data_AF-A0A8I1LJH6-F1
#
_entry.id   AF-A0A8I1LJH6-F1
#
_cell.length_a   1.000
_cell.length_b   1.000
_cell.length_c   1.000
_cell.angle_alpha   90.00
_cell.angle_beta   90.00
_cell.angle_gamma   90.00
#
_symmetry.space_group_name_H-M   'P 1'
#
loop_
_entity.id
_entity.type
_entity.pdbx_description
1 polymer ?
#
loop_
_entity_poly.entity_id
_entity_poly.type
_entity_poly.pdbx_seq_one_letter_code
_entity_poly.pdbx_strand_id
1 'polypeptide(L)' 'MTTNEKIITLVKPEYLKKIPAIFRKHATNNTCKLIAKEYPDLYAAFEKDPSDEQKQKMTKLVNGIFEERMKKHNML' A
#
# COMPACT_ATOMS: atom_id res chain seq x y z
N MET A 1 -9.15 0.19 -13.21
CA MET A 1 -8.41 0.19 -11.93
C MET A 1 -7.06 0.84 -12.16
N THR A 2 -6.79 1.96 -11.49
CA THR A 2 -5.48 2.63 -11.50
C THR A 2 -4.43 1.78 -10.77
N THR A 3 -3.15 2.04 -11.02
CA THR A 3 -2.02 1.40 -10.32
C THR A 3 -2.17 1.51 -8.80
N ASN A 4 -2.58 2.69 -8.32
CA ASN A 4 -2.85 2.93 -6.91
C ASN A 4 -3.96 2.04 -6.37
N GLU A 5 -5.08 1.92 -7.08
CA GLU A 5 -6.17 1.03 -6.68
C GLU A 5 -5.71 -0.44 -6.64
N LYS A 6 -4.92 -0.90 -7.62
CA LYS A 6 -4.34 -2.26 -7.62
C LYS A 6 -3.40 -2.51 -6.44
N ILE A 7 -2.66 -1.50 -5.99
CA ILE A 7 -1.78 -1.61 -4.82
C ILE A 7 -2.59 -1.59 -3.52
N ILE A 8 -3.61 -0.72 -3.45
CA ILE A 8 -4.45 -0.56 -2.26
C ILE A 8 -5.26 -1.83 -1.98
N THR A 9 -5.65 -2.60 -3.00
CA THR A 9 -6.35 -3.89 -2.79
C THR A 9 -5.50 -4.94 -2.11
N LEU A 10 -4.17 -4.80 -2.12
CA LEU A 10 -3.25 -5.70 -1.42
C LEU A 10 -3.12 -5.35 0.08
N VAL A 11 -3.63 -4.21 0.52
CA VAL A 11 -3.60 -3.80 1.92
C VAL A 11 -4.59 -4.64 2.71
N LYS A 12 -4.15 -5.16 3.86
CA LYS A 12 -5.01 -5.90 4.77
C LYS A 12 -6.21 -5.04 5.18
N PRO A 13 -7.44 -5.57 5.08
CA PRO A 13 -8.65 -4.80 5.39
C PRO A 13 -8.69 -4.35 6.86
N GLU A 14 -8.02 -5.05 7.77
CA GLU A 14 -7.90 -4.67 9.19
C GLU A 14 -7.24 -3.30 9.38
N TYR A 15 -6.20 -2.97 8.60
CA TYR A 15 -5.52 -1.68 8.69
C TYR A 15 -6.43 -0.56 8.21
N LEU A 16 -7.10 -0.77 7.07
CA LEU A 16 -8.03 0.22 6.53
C LEU A 16 -9.23 0.45 7.45
N LYS A 17 -9.75 -0.61 8.12
CA LYS A 17 -10.87 -0.50 9.07
C LYS A 17 -10.52 0.37 10.28
N LYS A 18 -9.31 0.25 10.81
CA LYS A 18 -8.85 1.02 11.98
C LYS A 18 -8.57 2.50 11.66
N ILE A 19 -8.26 2.84 10.40
CA ILE A 19 -8.03 4.22 9.97
C ILE A 19 -9.39 4.93 9.77
N PRO A 20 -9.61 6.12 10.37
CA PRO A 20 -10.83 6.90 10.12
C PRO A 20 -10.99 7.25 8.63
N ALA A 21 -12.21 7.19 8.11
CA ALA A 21 -12.48 7.30 6.67
C ALA A 21 -11.90 8.57 6.02
N ILE A 22 -11.92 9.69 6.75
CA ILE A 22 -11.38 10.99 6.32
C ILE A 22 -9.87 10.91 6.00
N PHE A 23 -9.13 10.08 6.76
CA PHE A 23 -7.69 9.92 6.59
C PHE A 23 -7.30 8.78 5.65
N ARG A 24 -8.22 7.83 5.33
CA ARG A 24 -7.91 6.68 4.47
C ARG A 24 -7.33 7.09 3.13
N LYS A 25 -7.97 8.05 2.44
CA LYS A 25 -7.50 8.56 1.14
C LYS A 25 -6.11 9.18 1.23
N HIS A 26 -5.83 9.90 2.32
CA HIS A 26 -4.52 10.51 2.54
C HIS A 26 -3.45 9.44 2.81
N ALA A 27 -3.75 8.49 3.69
CA ALA A 27 -2.85 7.39 4.06
C ALA A 27 -2.48 6.53 2.84
N THR A 28 -3.47 6.10 2.05
CA THR A 28 -3.25 5.28 0.86
C THR A 28 -2.47 6.02 -0.21
N ASN A 29 -2.83 7.28 -0.52
CA ASN A 29 -2.11 8.08 -1.51
C ASN A 29 -0.65 8.30 -1.10
N ASN A 30 -0.39 8.61 0.17
CA ASN A 30 0.98 8.82 0.65
C ASN A 30 1.80 7.52 0.63
N THR A 31 1.18 6.37 0.89
CA THR A 31 1.84 5.07 0.73
C THR A 31 2.19 4.79 -0.73
N CYS A 32 1.25 5.00 -1.66
CA CYS A 32 1.53 4.80 -3.08
C CYS A 32 2.61 5.75 -3.61
N LYS A 33 2.60 7.03 -3.20
CA LYS A 33 3.66 7.99 -3.56
C LYS A 33 5.03 7.57 -3.04
N LEU A 34 5.09 7.04 -1.82
CA LEU A 34 6.34 6.51 -1.25
C LEU A 34 6.84 5.32 -2.06
N ILE A 35 5.97 4.37 -2.40
CA ILE A 35 6.33 3.19 -3.19
C ILE A 35 6.79 3.59 -4.59
N ALA A 36 6.09 4.52 -5.26
CA ALA A 36 6.46 5.00 -6.58
C ALA A 36 7.85 5.69 -6.60
N LYS A 37 8.23 6.33 -5.48
CA LYS A 37 9.52 6.99 -5.33
C LYS A 37 10.65 6.01 -5.00
N GLU A 38 10.44 5.13 -4.02
CA GLU A 38 11.50 4.28 -3.46
C GLU A 38 11.62 2.93 -4.19
N TYR A 39 10.53 2.47 -4.83
CA TYR A 39 10.46 1.21 -5.57
C TYR A 39 9.82 1.43 -6.96
N PRO A 40 10.40 2.30 -7.80
CA PRO A 40 9.82 2.67 -9.09
C PRO A 40 9.60 1.47 -10.01
N ASP A 41 10.54 0.51 -10.07
CA ASP A 41 10.40 -0.70 -10.90
C ASP A 41 9.22 -1.59 -10.46
N LEU A 42 9.05 -1.75 -9.14
CA LEU A 42 7.96 -2.53 -8.58
C LEU A 42 6.61 -1.83 -8.78
N TYR A 43 6.59 -0.50 -8.68
CA TYR A 43 5.40 0.30 -8.98
C TYR A 43 5.02 0.23 -10.47
N ALA A 44 6.01 0.37 -11.37
CA ALA A 44 5.82 0.29 -12.82
C ALA A 44 5.29 -1.09 -13.26
N ALA A 45 5.70 -2.17 -12.58
CA ALA A 45 5.14 -3.51 -12.83
C ALA A 45 3.61 -3.56 -12.63
N PHE A 46 3.08 -2.79 -11.68
CA PHE A 46 1.64 -2.70 -11.42
C PHE A 46 0.88 -1.82 -12.42
N GLU A 47 1.56 -0.97 -13.18
CA GLU A 47 0.97 -0.26 -14.33
C GLU A 47 0.62 -1.24 -15.45
N LYS A 48 1.38 -2.33 -15.57
CA LYS A 48 1.16 -3.44 -16.51
C LYS A 48 0.44 -4.59 -15.78
N ASP A 49 0.92 -5.81 -16.01
CA ASP A 49 0.50 -7.02 -15.30
C ASP A 49 1.68 -7.53 -14.46
N PRO A 50 1.61 -7.44 -13.12
CA PRO A 50 2.69 -7.87 -12.25
C PRO A 50 2.69 -9.39 -12.10
N SER A 51 3.88 -9.99 -12.05
CA SER A 51 4.06 -11.42 -11.73
C SER A 51 3.64 -11.74 -10.30
N ASP A 52 3.43 -13.02 -9.98
CA ASP A 52 3.10 -13.45 -8.61
C ASP A 52 4.18 -13.05 -7.59
N GLU A 53 5.45 -13.09 -7.99
CA GLU A 53 6.55 -12.64 -7.13
C GLU A 53 6.46 -11.12 -6.85
N GLN A 54 6.15 -10.32 -7.87
CA GLN A 54 5.95 -8.87 -7.71
C GLN A 54 4.71 -8.57 -6.85
N LYS A 55 3.63 -9.33 -7.00
CA LYS A 55 2.43 -9.22 -6.15
C LYS A 55 2.76 -9.53 -4.69
N GLN A 56 3.51 -10.60 -4.43
CA GLN A 56 3.94 -10.94 -3.07
C GLN A 56 4.87 -9.88 -2.46
N LYS A 57 5.84 -9.38 -3.24
CA LYS A 57 6.75 -8.30 -2.81
C LYS A 57 5.97 -7.03 -2.48
N MET A 58 5.07 -6.61 -3.37
CA MET A 58 4.23 -5.43 -3.14
C MET A 58 3.30 -5.60 -1.93
N THR A 59 2.71 -6.79 -1.76
CA THR A 59 1.84 -7.10 -0.61
C THR A 59 2.60 -6.97 0.70
N LYS A 60 3.81 -7.52 0.80
CA LYS A 60 4.65 -7.39 2.00
C LYS A 60 5.05 -5.93 2.24
N LEU A 61 5.47 -5.22 1.18
CA LEU A 61 5.90 -3.84 1.26
C LEU A 61 4.77 -2.91 1.74
N VAL A 62 3.62 -2.93 1.05
CA VAL A 62 2.51 -2.03 1.37
C VAL A 62 1.97 -2.31 2.78
N ASN A 63 1.84 -3.57 3.17
CA ASN A 63 1.37 -3.93 4.51
C ASN A 63 2.39 -3.62 5.60
N GLY A 64 3.69 -3.75 5.32
CA GLY A 64 4.76 -3.32 6.23
C GLY A 64 4.67 -1.82 6.53
N ILE A 65 4.52 -0.99 5.49
CA ILE A 65 4.37 0.47 5.65
C ILE A 65 3.13 0.82 6.49
N PHE A 66 2.01 0.14 6.25
CA PHE A 66 0.81 0.35 7.06
C PHE A 66 1.02 -0.11 8.50
N GLU A 67 1.62 -1.28 8.73
CA GLU A 67 1.90 -1.80 10.07
C GLU A 67 2.79 -0.84 10.88
N GLU A 68 3.88 -0.34 10.29
CA GLU A 68 4.79 0.62 10.95
C GLU A 68 4.06 1.92 11.31
N ARG A 69 3.23 2.45 10.41
CA ARG A 69 2.40 3.63 10.69
C ARG A 69 1.41 3.37 11.82
N MET A 70 0.74 2.23 11.80
CA MET A 70 -0.25 1.86 12.81
C MET A 70 0.41 1.69 14.19
N LYS A 71 1.60 1.06 14.27
CA LYS A 71 2.41 0.97 15.51
C LYS A 71 2.76 2.36 16.02
N LYS A 72 3.21 3.27 15.15
CA LYS A 72 3.56 4.66 15.52
C LYS A 72 2.38 5.45 16.11
N HIS A 73 1.16 5.11 15.71
CA HIS A 73 -0.07 5.74 16.20
C HIS A 73 -0.75 4.94 17.33
N ASN A 74 -0.11 3.92 17.89
CA ASN A 74 -0.66 3.01 18.91
C ASN A 74 -2.02 2.40 18.50
N MET A 75 -2.17 2.06 17.22
CA MET A 75 -3.39 1.49 16.64
C MET A 75 -3.30 -0.03 16.45
N LEU A 76 -2.17 -0.65 16.80
CA LEU A 76 -1.94 -2.10 16.70
C LEU A 76 -1.96 -2.77 18.06
#